data_AF-A0A4Y3KED6-F1
#
_entry.id   AF-A0A4Y3KED6-F1
#
_cell.length_a   1.000
_cell.length_b   1.000
_cell.length_c   1.000
_cell.angle_alpha   90.00
_cell.angle_beta   90.00
_cell.angle_gamma   90.00
#
_symmetry.space_group_name_H-M   'P 1'
#
loop_
_entity.id
_entity.type
_entity.pdbx_description
1 polymer ?
#
loop_
_entity_poly.entity_id
_entity_poly.type
_entity_poly.pdbx_seq_one_letter_code
_entity_poly.pdbx_strand_id
1 'polypeptide(L)'
;MSEVSVSPDDDYPARPAPADCPYGLRAIRISEHASEETLRFEAILVAHGQDLAVVTNDGRGGCHLIRAGGGATRADLHDFEQYAEQWGADQTPPVRFEPADALVDELLWRSLTVYE
;
A
#
# COMPACT_ATOMS: atom_id res chain seq x y z
N MET A 1 17.15 -30.92 3.00
CA MET A 1 16.54 -29.59 3.16
C MET A 1 16.46 -29.03 1.76
N SER A 2 15.27 -29.04 1.16
CA SER A 2 15.10 -28.61 -0.24
C SER A 2 14.94 -27.09 -0.26
N GLU A 3 15.83 -26.41 -0.99
CA GLU A 3 15.69 -25.00 -1.33
C GLU A 3 14.42 -24.83 -2.17
N VAL A 4 13.47 -24.06 -1.64
CA VAL A 4 12.31 -23.60 -2.41
C VAL A 4 12.76 -22.37 -3.17
N SER A 5 13.05 -22.56 -4.46
CA SER A 5 13.22 -21.47 -5.41
C SER A 5 11.85 -20.84 -5.65
N VAL A 6 11.63 -19.64 -5.11
CA VAL A 6 10.45 -18.84 -5.44
C VAL A 6 10.73 -18.17 -6.79
N SER A 7 9.96 -18.54 -7.81
CA SER A 7 10.03 -17.90 -9.13
C SER A 7 9.45 -16.48 -9.03
N PRO A 8 10.03 -15.48 -9.72
CA PRO A 8 9.55 -14.09 -9.69
C PRO A 8 8.23 -13.87 -10.46
N ASP A 9 7.58 -14.93 -10.93
CA ASP A 9 6.29 -14.93 -11.65
C ASP A 9 5.12 -15.39 -10.76
N ASP A 10 5.30 -15.46 -9.44
CA ASP A 10 4.19 -15.72 -8.53
C ASP A 10 3.25 -14.50 -8.52
N ASP A 11 2.25 -14.60 -9.41
CA ASP A 11 0.89 -14.08 -9.29
C ASP A 11 0.61 -13.80 -7.81
N TYR A 12 0.89 -12.58 -7.34
CA TYR A 12 0.60 -12.20 -5.97
C TYR A 12 -0.91 -12.40 -5.85
N PRO A 13 -1.38 -13.37 -5.05
CA PRO A 13 -2.80 -13.66 -5.02
C PRO A 13 -3.48 -12.36 -4.67
N ALA A 14 -4.41 -11.91 -5.52
CA ALA A 14 -5.09 -10.64 -5.31
C ALA A 14 -5.53 -10.56 -3.83
N ARG A 15 -5.05 -9.53 -3.12
CA ARG A 15 -5.30 -9.35 -1.68
C ARG A 15 -6.27 -8.19 -1.53
N PRO A 16 -7.54 -8.35 -1.91
CA PRO A 16 -8.46 -7.24 -1.86
C PRO A 16 -8.61 -6.76 -0.42
N ALA A 17 -8.36 -5.48 -0.18
CA ALA A 17 -8.88 -4.82 1.00
C ALA A 17 -10.42 -5.01 1.07
N PRO A 18 -11.03 -5.04 2.25
CA PRO A 18 -12.47 -5.21 2.31
C PRO A 18 -13.18 -3.99 1.69
N ALA A 19 -14.43 -4.14 1.24
CA ALA A 19 -15.16 -3.06 0.56
C ALA A 19 -15.42 -1.85 1.48
N ASP A 20 -15.46 -2.09 2.79
CA ASP A 20 -15.59 -1.13 3.87
C ASP A 20 -14.23 -0.71 4.46
N CYS A 21 -13.13 -0.92 3.73
CA CYS A 21 -11.81 -0.41 4.13
C CYS A 21 -11.91 1.09 4.45
N PRO A 22 -11.53 1.53 5.67
CA PRO A 22 -11.68 2.93 6.08
C PRO A 22 -10.64 3.84 5.41
N TYR A 23 -9.64 3.24 4.75
CA TYR A 23 -8.52 3.91 4.11
C TYR A 23 -8.68 3.95 2.58
N GLY A 24 -8.15 5.00 1.97
CA GLY A 24 -8.08 5.15 0.52
C GLY A 24 -6.91 6.02 0.10
N LEU A 25 -6.70 6.13 -1.21
CA LEU A 25 -5.72 7.05 -1.79
C LEU A 25 -6.42 8.12 -2.63
N ARG A 26 -5.87 9.33 -2.63
CA ARG A 26 -6.29 10.42 -3.52
C ARG A 26 -5.09 11.23 -4.00
N ALA A 27 -5.34 12.10 -4.97
CA ALA A 27 -4.32 12.95 -5.59
C ALA A 27 -3.09 12.15 -6.07
N ILE A 28 -3.35 10.95 -6.60
CA ILE A 28 -2.32 10.01 -7.04
C ILE A 28 -1.59 10.58 -8.24
N ARG A 29 -0.27 10.66 -8.15
CA ARG A 29 0.63 11.06 -9.22
C ARG A 29 1.58 9.91 -9.52
N ILE A 30 1.55 9.42 -10.75
CA ILE A 30 2.42 8.34 -11.23
C ILE A 30 3.48 8.92 -12.15
N SER A 31 4.72 8.43 -12.02
CA SER A 31 5.83 8.82 -12.90
C SER A 31 6.52 7.59 -13.49
N GLU A 32 5.94 7.04 -14.54
CA GLU A 32 6.41 5.79 -15.18
C GLU A 32 7.84 5.91 -15.72
N HIS A 33 8.25 7.08 -16.20
CA HIS A 33 9.58 7.30 -16.78
C HIS A 33 10.74 7.17 -15.78
N ALA A 34 10.45 7.11 -14.48
CA ALA A 34 11.46 6.98 -13.44
C ALA A 34 11.21 5.78 -12.52
N SER A 35 10.37 4.83 -12.96
CA SER A 35 10.20 3.52 -12.34
C SER A 35 11.30 2.58 -12.86
N GLU A 36 12.10 2.01 -11.97
CA GLU A 36 13.15 1.04 -12.30
C GLU A 36 12.71 -0.39 -11.95
N GLU A 37 12.14 -0.59 -10.75
CA GLU A 37 11.66 -1.89 -10.24
C GLU A 37 10.20 -1.85 -9.80
N THR A 38 9.76 -0.78 -9.17
CA THR A 38 8.40 -0.56 -8.67
C THR A 38 7.77 0.67 -9.31
N LEU A 39 6.44 0.81 -9.21
CA LEU A 39 5.78 2.01 -9.67
C LEU A 39 6.22 3.21 -8.82
N ARG A 40 6.83 4.23 -9.44
CA ARG A 40 7.08 5.49 -8.77
C ARG A 40 5.79 6.29 -8.64
N PHE A 41 5.41 6.60 -7.39
CA PHE A 41 4.22 7.39 -7.12
C PHE A 41 4.35 8.33 -5.92
N GLU A 42 3.47 9.32 -5.90
CA GLU A 42 3.12 10.14 -4.74
C GLU A 42 1.60 10.16 -4.61
N ALA A 43 1.07 9.89 -3.43
CA ALA A 43 -0.35 9.92 -3.14
C ALA A 43 -0.64 10.44 -1.74
N ILE A 44 -1.88 10.84 -1.50
CA ILE A 44 -2.38 11.17 -0.16
C ILE A 44 -3.18 9.99 0.36
N LEU A 45 -2.72 9.39 1.46
CA LEU A 45 -3.48 8.44 2.26
C LEU A 45 -4.56 9.18 3.04
N VAL A 46 -5.79 8.72 2.90
CA VAL A 46 -6.96 9.27 3.58
C VAL A 46 -7.61 8.22 4.46
N ALA A 47 -8.17 8.67 5.59
CA ALA A 47 -9.01 7.86 6.47
C ALA A 47 -10.34 8.60 6.69
N HIS A 48 -11.47 7.95 6.41
CA HIS A 48 -12.81 8.57 6.57
C HIS A 48 -12.95 9.95 5.90
N GLY A 49 -12.29 10.16 4.76
CA GLY A 49 -12.31 11.42 4.01
C GLY A 49 -11.40 12.53 4.55
N GLN A 50 -10.56 12.26 5.56
CA GLN A 50 -9.54 13.17 6.08
C GLN A 50 -8.14 12.78 5.61
N ASP A 51 -7.27 13.76 5.38
CA ASP A 51 -5.88 13.52 4.97
C ASP A 51 -5.04 13.05 6.16
N LEU A 52 -4.41 11.90 6.01
CA LEU A 52 -3.63 11.25 7.06
C LEU A 52 -2.14 11.36 6.79
N ALA A 53 -1.70 10.95 5.60
CA ALA A 53 -0.29 10.92 5.23
C ALA A 53 -0.07 11.19 3.75
N VAL A 54 1.14 11.63 3.42
CA VAL A 54 1.68 11.51 2.06
C VAL A 54 2.44 10.20 1.99
N VAL A 55 2.16 9.41 0.96
CA VAL A 55 2.81 8.14 0.68
C VAL A 55 3.56 8.25 -0.63
N THR A 56 4.83 7.84 -0.64
CA THR A 56 5.67 7.89 -1.84
C THR A 56 6.47 6.61 -2.02
N ASN A 57 6.63 6.17 -3.27
CA ASN A 57 7.63 5.19 -3.69
C ASN A 57 8.54 5.84 -4.74
N ASP A 58 9.85 5.64 -4.64
CA ASP A 58 10.82 6.28 -5.53
C ASP A 58 11.04 5.51 -6.85
N GLY A 59 10.43 4.33 -6.98
CA GLY A 59 10.49 3.48 -8.16
C GLY A 59 11.67 2.51 -8.19
N ARG A 60 12.54 2.50 -7.18
CA ARG A 60 13.77 1.67 -7.16
C ARG A 60 13.62 0.36 -6.40
N GLY A 61 12.38 -0.03 -6.07
CA GLY A 61 12.11 -1.15 -5.18
C GLY A 61 12.20 -0.76 -3.71
N GLY A 62 11.70 -1.63 -2.84
CA GLY A 62 11.68 -1.42 -1.39
C GLY A 62 10.43 -0.71 -0.87
N CYS A 63 10.51 -0.29 0.40
CA CYS A 63 9.34 0.09 1.18
C CYS A 63 8.79 1.47 0.84
N HIS A 64 7.49 1.66 1.02
CA HIS A 64 6.88 2.97 0.84
C HIS A 64 7.29 3.90 1.97
N LEU A 65 7.47 5.17 1.62
CA LEU A 65 7.70 6.21 2.59
C LEU A 65 6.38 6.87 2.97
N ILE A 66 5.97 6.69 4.22
CA ILE A 66 4.75 7.29 4.78
C ILE A 66 5.15 8.44 5.70
N ARG A 67 4.65 9.64 5.40
CA ARG A 67 4.90 10.87 6.17
C ARG A 67 3.58 11.50 6.58
N ALA A 68 3.41 11.77 7.88
CA ALA A 68 2.23 12.48 8.39
C ALA A 68 1.95 13.75 7.58
N GLY A 69 0.69 13.94 7.21
CA GLY A 69 0.19 15.11 6.50
C GLY A 69 -1.10 15.62 7.13
N GLY A 70 -1.66 16.73 6.62
CA GLY A 70 -3.06 17.10 6.90
C GLY A 70 -3.43 17.44 8.34
N GLY A 71 -2.48 17.52 9.28
CA GLY A 71 -2.77 17.68 10.71
C GLY A 71 -2.99 16.36 11.46
N ALA A 72 -2.71 15.21 10.82
CA ALA A 72 -2.76 13.91 11.45
C ALA A 72 -1.75 13.80 12.59
N THR A 73 -2.17 13.11 13.65
CA THR A 73 -1.36 12.80 14.81
C THR A 73 -0.55 11.53 14.57
N ARG A 74 0.43 11.29 15.44
CA ARG A 74 1.15 10.02 15.47
C ARG A 74 0.23 8.83 15.79
N ALA A 75 -0.85 9.06 16.53
CA ALA A 75 -1.82 8.01 16.83
C ALA A 75 -2.58 7.59 15.56
N ASP A 76 -2.95 8.53 14.70
CA ASP A 76 -3.66 8.21 13.45
C ASP A 76 -2.80 7.34 12.52
N LEU A 77 -1.49 7.62 12.42
CA LEU A 77 -0.57 6.76 11.67
C LEU A 77 -0.45 5.36 12.30
N HIS A 78 -0.44 5.29 13.62
CA HIS A 78 -0.36 4.02 14.32
C HIS A 78 -1.63 3.18 14.14
N ASP A 79 -2.80 3.81 14.13
CA ASP A 79 -4.08 3.14 13.85
C ASP A 79 -4.12 2.58 12.43
N PHE A 80 -3.51 3.29 11.46
CA PHE A 80 -3.30 2.78 10.11
C PHE A 80 -2.39 1.55 10.08
N GLU A 81 -1.23 1.61 10.76
CA GLU A 81 -0.29 0.49 10.85
C GLU A 81 -0.96 -0.74 11.47
N GLN A 82 -1.67 -0.58 12.60
CA GLN A 82 -2.39 -1.67 13.26
C GLN A 82 -3.47 -2.28 12.36
N TYR A 83 -4.22 -1.45 11.63
CA TYR A 83 -5.20 -1.94 10.68
C TYR A 83 -4.55 -2.75 9.56
N ALA A 84 -3.44 -2.25 9.01
CA ALA A 84 -2.70 -2.94 7.95
C ALA A 84 -2.14 -4.28 8.42
N GLU A 85 -1.64 -4.36 9.66
CA GLU A 85 -1.21 -5.62 10.29
C GLU A 85 -2.37 -6.62 10.40
N GLN A 86 -3.53 -6.17 10.90
CA GLN A 86 -4.70 -7.04 11.03
C GLN A 86 -5.19 -7.52 9.66
N TRP A 87 -5.37 -6.59 8.71
CA TRP A 87 -5.74 -6.92 7.34
C TRP A 87 -4.76 -7.91 6.71
N GLY A 88 -3.46 -7.70 6.91
CA GLY A 88 -2.40 -8.53 6.37
C GLY A 88 -2.40 -9.93 6.98
N ALA A 89 -2.70 -10.06 8.27
CA ALA A 89 -2.84 -11.34 8.96
C ALA A 89 -4.05 -12.14 8.45
N ASP A 90 -5.12 -11.46 8.05
CA ASP A 90 -6.35 -12.07 7.54
C ASP A 90 -6.24 -12.54 6.07
N GLN A 91 -5.14 -12.20 5.37
CA GLN A 91 -4.91 -12.67 3.99
C GLN A 91 -4.55 -14.16 3.92
N THR A 92 -4.81 -14.78 2.77
CA THR A 92 -4.42 -16.18 2.50
C THR A 92 -3.58 -16.25 1.21
N PRO A 93 -2.24 -16.46 1.31
CA PRO A 93 -1.45 -16.54 2.55
C PRO A 93 -1.32 -15.17 3.24
N PRO A 94 -1.04 -15.14 4.57
CA PRO A 94 -0.86 -13.89 5.29
C PRO A 94 0.28 -13.04 4.72
N VAL A 95 0.12 -11.71 4.77
CA VAL A 95 1.21 -10.76 4.50
C VAL A 95 2.20 -10.83 5.66
N ARG A 96 3.42 -11.30 5.39
CA ARG A 96 4.46 -11.50 6.42
C ARG A 96 5.45 -10.33 6.53
N PHE A 97 5.56 -9.52 5.48
CA PHE A 97 6.51 -8.43 5.37
C PHE A 97 5.77 -7.18 4.94
N GLU A 98 6.03 -6.09 5.64
CA GLU A 98 5.48 -4.75 5.35
C GLU A 98 3.97 -4.73 5.03
N PRO A 99 3.07 -5.11 5.98
CA PRO A 99 1.62 -5.10 5.74
C PRO A 99 1.07 -3.74 5.31
N ALA A 100 1.65 -2.65 5.83
CA ALA A 100 1.32 -1.29 5.43
C ALA A 100 1.58 -1.05 3.93
N ASP A 101 2.71 -1.54 3.43
CA ASP A 101 3.08 -1.36 2.03
C ASP A 101 2.16 -2.15 1.11
N ALA A 102 1.90 -3.42 1.46
CA ALA A 102 0.98 -4.26 0.72
C ALA A 102 -0.45 -3.69 0.69
N LEU A 103 -0.90 -3.08 1.79
CA LEU A 103 -2.20 -2.42 1.82
C LEU A 103 -2.22 -1.17 0.93
N VAL A 104 -1.16 -0.37 0.95
CA VAL A 104 -1.04 0.81 0.06
C VAL A 104 -1.06 0.39 -1.41
N ASP A 105 -0.35 -0.67 -1.79
CA ASP A 105 -0.34 -1.19 -3.16
C ASP A 105 -1.73 -1.62 -3.61
N GLU A 106 -2.48 -2.31 -2.75
CA GLU A 106 -3.86 -2.69 -3.02
C GLU A 106 -4.77 -1.46 -3.18
N LEU A 107 -4.65 -0.46 -2.29
CA LEU A 107 -5.42 0.78 -2.39
C LEU A 107 -5.08 1.56 -3.68
N LEU A 108 -3.80 1.53 -4.09
CA LEU A 108 -3.33 2.13 -5.33
C LEU A 108 -3.94 1.40 -6.52
N TRP A 109 -3.85 0.07 -6.57
CA TRP A 109 -4.42 -0.73 -7.64
C TRP A 109 -5.92 -0.46 -7.80
N ARG A 110 -6.70 -0.52 -6.71
CA ARG A 110 -8.14 -0.16 -6.71
C ARG A 110 -8.40 1.21 -7.30
N SER A 111 -7.62 2.19 -6.90
CA SER A 111 -7.81 3.58 -7.32
C SER A 111 -7.51 3.77 -8.80
N LEU A 112 -6.68 2.91 -9.40
CA LEU A 112 -6.33 2.95 -10.82
C LEU A 112 -7.30 2.13 -11.67
N THR A 113 -7.76 0.97 -11.20
CA THR A 113 -8.70 0.10 -11.92
C THR A 113 -10.11 0.69 -12.06
N VAL A 114 -10.50 1.64 -11.19
CA VAL A 114 -11.81 2.33 -11.31
C VAL A 114 -11.88 3.28 -12.53
N TYR A 115 -10.76 3.53 -13.23
CA TYR A 115 -10.69 4.43 -14.39
C TYR A 115 -10.57 3.72 -15.76
N GLU A 116 -10.67 2.38 -15.82
CA GLU A 116 -10.78 1.59 -17.05
C GLU A 116 -12.23 1.13 -17.30
#